data_AF-A0A6L9L545-F1
#
_entry.id   AF-A0A6L9L545-F1
#
_cell.length_a   1.000
_cell.length_b   1.000
_cell.length_c   1.000
_cell.angle_alpha   90.00
_cell.angle_beta   90.00
_cell.angle_gamma   90.00
#
_symmetry.space_group_name_H-M   'P 1'
#
loop_
_entity.id
_entity.type
_entity.pdbx_description
1 polymer ?
#
loop_
_entity_poly.entity_id
_entity_poly.type
_entity_poly.pdbx_seq_one_letter_code
_entity_poly.pdbx_strand_id
1 'polypeptide(L)'
;MAKKDDSDERDDLSRLLVSTILPVKTMAQELEVVADTSPLHWARLKQVRPRAFYREQPQLLVSLDARPTDMANLSELLRDPLNNPSWDWRETLYTLQADGLHLYLAPDFMIDQVKLTYYRYPVNIDLNGYITDSGSAASTINPELEDVACDQILDRLAKEAFRIWQSSGGFQLAADRIATEERETF
;
A
#
# COMPACT_ATOMS: atom_id res chain seq x y z
N MET A 1 33.58 9.61 12.86
CA MET A 1 32.11 9.71 13.01
C MET A 1 31.55 9.30 11.66
N ALA A 2 31.00 8.09 11.56
CA ALA A 2 30.64 7.49 10.28
C ALA A 2 29.36 8.16 9.76
N LYS A 3 29.41 8.59 8.50
CA LYS A 3 28.28 9.12 7.74
C LYS A 3 27.23 8.01 7.68
N LYS A 4 26.06 8.20 8.31
CA LYS A 4 24.93 7.28 8.18
C LYS A 4 24.49 7.38 6.71
N ASP A 5 24.61 6.25 6.03
CA ASP A 5 24.49 6.12 4.58
C ASP A 5 23.02 6.35 4.17
N ASP A 6 22.77 7.10 3.09
CA ASP A 6 21.44 7.40 2.50
C ASP A 6 20.62 6.14 2.16
N SER A 7 21.21 4.95 2.30
CA SER A 7 20.51 3.67 2.17
C SER A 7 19.53 3.37 3.30
N ASP A 8 19.70 3.97 4.49
CA ASP A 8 18.82 3.71 5.64
C ASP A 8 17.42 4.32 5.44
N GLU A 9 17.28 5.48 4.78
CA GLU A 9 15.97 6.11 4.51
C GLU A 9 15.05 5.24 3.63
N ARG A 10 15.63 4.33 2.84
CA ARG A 10 14.86 3.42 1.98
C ARG A 10 14.22 2.27 2.75
N ASP A 11 14.63 2.02 3.99
CA ASP A 11 14.20 0.86 4.77
C ASP A 11 13.10 1.17 5.80
N ASP A 12 12.72 2.43 6.03
CA ASP A 12 11.78 2.75 7.11
C ASP A 12 10.34 2.31 6.86
N LEU A 13 9.89 2.40 5.61
CA LEU A 13 8.56 1.93 5.22
C LEU A 13 8.52 0.41 5.02
N SER A 14 9.67 -0.28 5.01
CA SER A 14 9.71 -1.74 4.82
C SER A 14 9.00 -2.47 5.98
N ARG A 15 9.02 -1.89 7.19
CA ARG A 15 8.30 -2.40 8.37
C ARG A 15 6.78 -2.42 8.22
N LEU A 16 6.25 -1.53 7.38
CA LEU A 16 4.81 -1.46 7.07
C LEU A 16 4.43 -2.33 5.87
N LEU A 17 5.40 -2.96 5.20
CA LEU A 17 5.17 -3.81 4.05
C LEU A 17 4.68 -5.19 4.50
N VAL A 18 3.43 -5.49 4.19
CA VAL A 18 2.80 -6.77 4.52
C VAL A 18 2.53 -7.54 3.24
N SER A 19 2.78 -8.85 3.27
CA SER A 19 2.36 -9.75 2.22
C SER A 19 1.36 -10.78 2.76
N THR A 20 0.21 -10.88 2.10
CA THR A 20 -0.85 -11.80 2.47
C THR A 20 -1.29 -12.61 1.25
N ILE A 21 -1.88 -13.77 1.50
CA ILE A 21 -2.49 -14.60 0.48
C ILE A 21 -4.01 -14.40 0.60
N LEU A 22 -4.61 -13.96 -0.50
CA LEU A 22 -6.05 -13.84 -0.62
C LEU A 22 -6.61 -15.12 -1.24
N PRO A 23 -7.62 -15.75 -0.60
CA PRO A 23 -8.37 -16.82 -1.25
C PRO A 23 -9.15 -16.22 -2.42
N VAL A 24 -9.19 -16.96 -3.53
CA VAL A 24 -9.97 -16.60 -4.70
C VAL A 24 -11.44 -16.95 -4.46
N LYS A 25 -12.33 -15.97 -4.63
CA LYS A 25 -13.77 -16.22 -4.74
C LYS A 25 -14.11 -16.28 -6.23
N THR A 26 -14.40 -17.47 -6.73
CA THR A 26 -14.81 -17.65 -8.14
C THR A 26 -16.24 -17.13 -8.31
N MET A 27 -16.47 -16.12 -9.16
CA MET A 27 -17.81 -15.64 -9.53
C MET A 27 -17.93 -15.29 -11.03
N ALA A 28 -19.05 -15.76 -11.59
CA ALA A 28 -19.80 -15.34 -12.79
C ALA A 28 -19.24 -15.51 -14.22
N GLN A 29 -17.97 -15.27 -14.52
CA GLN A 29 -17.42 -15.42 -15.89
C GLN A 29 -16.16 -16.27 -15.86
N GLU A 30 -16.04 -17.26 -16.75
CA GLU A 30 -14.94 -18.25 -16.76
C GLU A 30 -13.53 -17.65 -16.84
N LEU A 31 -13.42 -16.34 -17.11
CA LEU A 31 -12.20 -15.56 -17.33
C LEU A 31 -11.99 -14.42 -16.31
N GLU A 32 -12.79 -14.35 -15.24
CA GLU A 32 -12.63 -13.35 -14.19
C GLU A 32 -12.60 -14.01 -12.81
N VAL A 33 -11.67 -13.53 -11.98
CA VAL A 33 -11.48 -14.00 -10.60
C VAL A 33 -11.51 -12.81 -9.67
N VAL A 34 -12.32 -12.89 -8.60
CA VAL A 34 -12.39 -11.85 -7.57
C VAL A 34 -11.69 -12.33 -6.31
N ALA A 35 -10.68 -11.59 -5.87
CA ALA A 35 -10.05 -11.78 -4.57
C ALA A 35 -10.60 -10.74 -3.59
N ASP A 36 -11.10 -11.22 -2.44
CA ASP A 36 -11.71 -10.37 -1.43
C ASP A 36 -10.65 -9.55 -0.69
N THR A 37 -10.70 -8.23 -0.85
CA THR A 37 -9.80 -7.28 -0.18
C THR A 37 -10.44 -6.60 1.03
N SER A 38 -11.70 -6.90 1.35
CA SER A 38 -12.46 -6.29 2.46
C SER A 38 -11.78 -6.37 3.84
N PRO A 39 -11.11 -7.48 4.23
CA PRO A 39 -10.45 -7.52 5.55
C PRO A 39 -9.13 -6.75 5.59
N LEU A 40 -8.69 -6.16 4.47
CA LEU A 40 -7.40 -5.50 4.38
C LEU A 40 -7.58 -3.99 4.61
N HIS A 41 -6.92 -3.48 5.64
CA HIS A 41 -6.74 -2.04 5.85
C HIS A 41 -5.37 -1.62 5.30
N TRP A 42 -5.32 -1.39 3.99
CA TRP A 42 -4.08 -1.08 3.27
C TRP A 42 -4.04 0.39 2.84
N ALA A 43 -2.90 1.04 3.07
CA ALA A 43 -2.64 2.42 2.66
C ALA A 43 -2.27 2.50 1.17
N ARG A 44 -1.47 1.53 0.69
CA ARG A 44 -1.02 1.51 -0.70
C ARG A 44 -0.66 0.10 -1.17
N LEU A 45 -1.17 -0.29 -2.33
CA LEU A 45 -0.79 -1.54 -2.98
C LEU A 45 0.59 -1.39 -3.63
N LYS A 46 1.48 -2.35 -3.37
CA LYS A 46 2.80 -2.42 -4.00
C LYS A 46 2.81 -3.40 -5.15
N GLN A 47 2.24 -4.58 -4.94
CA GLN A 47 2.30 -5.66 -5.93
C GLN A 47 1.17 -6.67 -5.79
N VAL A 48 0.71 -7.18 -6.92
CA VAL A 48 -0.22 -8.31 -7.04
C VAL A 48 0.49 -9.42 -7.78
N ARG A 49 0.58 -10.60 -7.16
CA ARG A 49 1.21 -11.80 -7.74
C ARG A 49 0.23 -12.98 -7.66
N PRO A 50 -0.58 -13.20 -8.70
CA PRO A 50 -1.43 -14.39 -8.79
C PRO A 50 -0.56 -15.64 -8.94
N ARG A 51 -0.97 -16.73 -8.30
CA ARG A 51 -0.42 -18.07 -8.55
C ARG A 51 -1.43 -18.81 -9.41
N ALA A 52 -0.98 -19.27 -10.57
CA ALA A 52 -1.81 -19.87 -11.60
C ALA A 52 -1.28 -21.24 -12.01
N PHE A 53 -2.14 -22.05 -12.60
CA PHE A 53 -1.77 -23.31 -13.24
C PHE A 53 -2.44 -23.41 -14.61
N TYR A 54 -1.77 -24.10 -15.52
CA TYR A 54 -2.31 -24.41 -16.83
C TYR A 54 -3.43 -25.45 -16.70
N ARG A 55 -4.57 -25.30 -17.38
CA ARG A 55 -5.73 -26.19 -17.18
C ARG A 55 -5.42 -27.67 -17.43
N GLU A 56 -4.61 -27.95 -18.43
CA GLU A 56 -4.22 -29.32 -18.78
C GLU A 56 -3.12 -29.89 -17.87
N GLN A 57 -2.43 -29.05 -17.08
CA GLN A 57 -1.36 -29.46 -16.18
C GLN A 57 -1.47 -28.78 -14.80
N PRO A 58 -2.47 -29.18 -13.97
CA PRO A 58 -2.73 -28.53 -12.68
C PRO A 58 -1.57 -28.63 -11.68
N GLN A 59 -0.67 -29.59 -11.86
CA GLN A 59 0.51 -29.77 -11.02
C GLN A 59 1.57 -28.67 -11.20
N LEU A 60 1.53 -27.93 -12.32
CA LEU A 60 2.50 -26.88 -12.62
C LEU A 60 1.97 -25.52 -12.17
N LEU A 61 2.29 -25.14 -10.94
CA LEU A 61 1.95 -23.83 -10.37
C LEU A 61 3.04 -22.81 -10.69
N VAL A 62 2.64 -21.67 -11.27
CA VAL A 62 3.52 -20.58 -11.66
C VAL A 62 2.97 -19.26 -11.12
N SER A 63 3.85 -18.34 -10.72
CA SER A 63 3.44 -16.98 -10.35
C SER A 63 3.39 -16.10 -11.58
N LEU A 64 2.28 -15.36 -11.72
CA LEU A 64 2.06 -14.36 -12.75
C LEU A 64 2.37 -12.96 -12.21
N ASP A 65 2.72 -12.04 -13.10
CA ASP A 65 2.79 -10.61 -12.85
C ASP A 65 1.48 -9.96 -13.28
N ALA A 66 0.77 -9.34 -12.33
CA ALA A 66 -0.50 -8.68 -12.60
C ALA A 66 -0.30 -7.17 -12.67
N ARG A 67 -0.76 -6.55 -13.77
CA ARG A 67 -0.66 -5.11 -14.00
C ARG A 67 -1.98 -4.41 -13.67
N PRO A 68 -1.96 -3.26 -12.97
CA PRO A 68 -3.15 -2.48 -12.72
C PRO A 68 -3.68 -1.89 -14.04
N THR A 69 -4.99 -1.92 -14.21
CA THR A 69 -5.68 -1.20 -15.29
C THR A 69 -6.93 -0.52 -14.76
N ASP A 70 -7.31 0.57 -15.42
CA ASP A 70 -8.61 1.20 -15.22
C ASP A 70 -9.69 0.43 -15.97
N MET A 71 -10.89 0.39 -15.38
CA MET A 71 -12.04 -0.30 -15.97
C MET A 71 -12.44 0.29 -17.33
N ALA A 72 -12.21 1.59 -17.53
CA ALA A 72 -12.50 2.28 -18.80
C ALA A 72 -11.67 1.73 -19.98
N ASN A 73 -10.42 1.34 -19.72
CA ASN A 73 -9.48 0.88 -20.76
C ASN A 73 -9.42 -0.65 -20.88
N LEU A 74 -9.99 -1.36 -19.91
CA LEU A 74 -9.93 -2.82 -19.82
C LEU A 74 -10.38 -3.51 -21.11
N SER A 75 -11.50 -3.05 -21.70
CA SER A 75 -12.05 -3.69 -22.90
C SER A 75 -11.14 -3.58 -24.13
N GLU A 76 -10.35 -2.52 -24.22
CA GLU A 76 -9.37 -2.30 -25.28
C GLU A 76 -8.15 -3.20 -25.05
N LEU A 77 -7.62 -3.21 -23.83
CA LEU A 77 -6.45 -4.00 -23.45
C LEU A 77 -6.70 -5.51 -23.57
N LEU A 78 -7.90 -5.99 -23.24
CA LEU A 78 -8.25 -7.40 -23.39
C LEU A 78 -8.39 -7.85 -24.85
N ARG A 79 -8.66 -6.91 -25.78
CA ARG A 79 -8.74 -7.19 -27.22
C ARG A 79 -7.39 -7.14 -27.90
N ASP A 80 -6.42 -6.42 -27.32
CA ASP A 80 -5.07 -6.32 -27.84
C ASP A 80 -4.26 -7.59 -27.50
N PRO A 81 -3.77 -8.35 -28.51
CA PRO A 81 -2.96 -9.55 -28.30
C PRO A 81 -1.65 -9.33 -27.55
N LEU A 82 -1.15 -8.09 -27.45
CA LEU A 82 0.06 -7.77 -26.68
C LEU A 82 -0.22 -7.43 -25.22
N ASN A 83 -1.48 -7.14 -24.88
CA ASN A 83 -1.89 -6.73 -23.54
C ASN A 83 -2.82 -7.72 -22.85
N ASN A 84 -3.39 -8.67 -23.59
CA ASN A 84 -4.24 -9.69 -23.02
C ASN A 84 -3.46 -10.60 -22.04
N PRO A 85 -4.15 -11.24 -21.09
CA PRO A 85 -3.52 -12.20 -20.19
C PRO A 85 -2.86 -13.35 -20.96
N SER A 86 -1.65 -13.74 -20.56
CA SER A 86 -0.86 -14.74 -21.29
C SER A 86 -0.08 -15.62 -20.33
N TRP A 87 -0.26 -16.94 -20.46
CA TRP A 87 0.51 -17.93 -19.72
C TRP A 87 2.00 -17.91 -20.09
N ASP A 88 2.30 -17.80 -21.39
CA ASP A 88 3.67 -17.82 -21.91
C ASP A 88 4.49 -16.66 -21.35
N TRP A 89 3.86 -15.49 -21.25
CA TRP A 89 4.50 -14.27 -20.76
C TRP A 89 4.37 -14.14 -19.23
N ARG A 90 3.56 -14.99 -18.61
CA ARG A 90 3.25 -15.01 -17.19
C ARG A 90 2.68 -13.68 -16.72
N GLU A 91 1.84 -13.07 -17.54
CA GLU A 91 1.24 -11.76 -17.26
C GLU A 91 -0.28 -11.79 -17.27
N THR A 92 -0.87 -10.89 -16.47
CA THR A 92 -2.32 -10.69 -16.39
C THR A 92 -2.62 -9.23 -16.02
N LEU A 93 -3.88 -8.86 -16.09
CA LEU A 93 -4.40 -7.55 -15.73
C LEU A 93 -5.27 -7.66 -14.49
N TYR A 94 -5.30 -6.62 -13.68
CA TYR A 94 -6.26 -6.49 -12.59
C TYR A 94 -6.90 -5.11 -12.52
N THR A 95 -8.15 -5.08 -12.04
CA THR A 95 -8.82 -3.86 -11.60
C THR A 95 -9.09 -3.93 -10.09
N LEU A 96 -9.10 -2.77 -9.44
CA LEU A 96 -9.53 -2.64 -8.05
C LEU A 96 -10.93 -2.03 -8.03
N GLN A 97 -11.89 -2.77 -7.50
CA GLN A 97 -13.29 -2.39 -7.41
C GLN A 97 -13.73 -2.38 -5.94
N ALA A 98 -14.96 -1.95 -5.69
CA ALA A 98 -15.49 -1.79 -4.34
C ALA A 98 -15.60 -3.13 -3.58
N ASP A 99 -15.86 -4.22 -4.30
CA ASP A 99 -16.05 -5.58 -3.80
C ASP A 99 -14.76 -6.41 -3.79
N GLY A 100 -13.70 -5.96 -4.45
CA GLY A 100 -12.40 -6.60 -4.36
C GLY A 100 -11.43 -6.32 -5.49
N LEU A 101 -10.45 -7.21 -5.60
CA LEU A 101 -9.46 -7.24 -6.66
C LEU A 101 -9.94 -8.20 -7.76
N HIS A 102 -10.16 -7.68 -8.96
CA HIS A 102 -10.62 -8.44 -10.11
C HIS A 102 -9.43 -8.76 -11.00
N LEU A 103 -9.19 -10.04 -11.27
CA LEU A 103 -8.14 -10.57 -12.13
C LEU A 103 -8.74 -11.13 -13.41
N TYR A 104 -8.15 -10.77 -14.54
CA TYR A 104 -8.60 -11.20 -15.86
C TYR A 104 -7.72 -12.30 -16.42
N LEU A 105 -8.33 -13.36 -16.93
CA LEU A 105 -7.65 -14.59 -17.32
C LEU A 105 -7.85 -14.87 -18.80
N ALA A 106 -6.93 -15.62 -19.37
CA ALA A 106 -7.15 -16.26 -20.65
C ALA A 106 -7.69 -17.70 -20.42
N PRO A 107 -8.31 -18.32 -21.45
CA PRO A 107 -8.98 -19.62 -21.29
C PRO A 107 -8.07 -20.78 -20.90
N ASP A 108 -6.76 -20.61 -21.08
CA ASP A 108 -5.71 -21.61 -20.97
C ASP A 108 -5.24 -21.88 -19.52
N PHE A 109 -5.38 -20.91 -18.62
CA PHE A 109 -4.95 -21.04 -17.23
C PHE A 109 -6.03 -20.64 -16.21
N MET A 110 -5.82 -21.06 -14.97
CA MET A 110 -6.67 -20.73 -13.82
C MET A 110 -5.83 -20.22 -12.66
N ILE A 111 -6.41 -19.37 -11.81
CA ILE A 111 -5.76 -18.88 -10.58
C ILE A 111 -6.13 -19.79 -9.41
N ASP A 112 -5.12 -20.19 -8.66
CA ASP A 112 -5.23 -20.94 -7.41
C ASP A 112 -5.36 -19.98 -6.21
N GLN A 113 -4.46 -19.00 -6.12
CA GLN A 113 -4.44 -18.02 -5.03
C GLN A 113 -3.79 -16.71 -5.48
N VAL A 114 -4.02 -15.62 -4.75
CA VAL A 114 -3.40 -14.32 -5.06
C VAL A 114 -2.53 -13.87 -3.89
N LYS A 115 -1.24 -13.65 -4.15
CA LYS A 115 -0.35 -13.03 -3.17
C LYS A 115 -0.40 -11.51 -3.37
N LEU A 116 -0.91 -10.81 -2.35
CA LEU A 116 -0.92 -9.35 -2.30
C LEU A 116 0.27 -8.86 -1.48
N THR A 117 0.91 -7.80 -1.92
CA THR A 117 1.94 -7.09 -1.15
C THR A 117 1.57 -5.62 -1.09
N TYR A 118 1.37 -5.10 0.11
CA TYR A 118 0.84 -3.75 0.34
C TYR A 118 1.46 -3.12 1.58
N TYR A 119 1.43 -1.80 1.64
CA TYR A 119 1.72 -1.04 2.85
C TYR A 119 0.45 -0.95 3.69
N ARG A 120 0.52 -1.39 4.94
CA ARG A 120 -0.55 -1.14 5.92
C ARG A 120 -0.42 0.25 6.54
N TYR A 121 -1.47 0.71 7.19
CA TYR A 121 -1.35 1.88 8.06
C TYR A 121 -0.48 1.55 9.29
N PRO A 122 0.33 2.52 9.76
CA PRO A 122 0.96 2.43 11.07
C PRO A 122 -0.10 2.34 12.17
N VAL A 123 0.30 1.89 13.37
CA VAL A 123 -0.60 1.89 14.52
C VAL A 123 -0.95 3.33 14.88
N ASN A 124 -2.19 3.56 15.28
CA ASN A 124 -2.63 4.88 15.73
C ASN A 124 -1.78 5.35 16.90
N ILE A 125 -1.29 6.59 16.82
CA ILE A 125 -0.58 7.24 17.92
C ILE A 125 -1.54 7.49 19.09
N ASP A 126 -1.05 7.23 20.30
CA ASP A 126 -1.72 7.59 21.54
C ASP A 126 -0.65 8.13 22.51
N LEU A 127 -0.99 9.17 23.26
CA LEU A 127 -0.06 9.91 24.13
C LEU A 127 -0.65 10.00 25.53
N ASN A 128 0.14 9.61 26.54
CA ASN A 128 -0.32 9.72 27.91
C ASN A 128 -0.53 11.20 28.30
N GLY A 129 -1.56 11.48 29.09
CA GLY A 129 -1.85 12.84 29.60
C GLY A 129 -3.16 13.45 29.13
N TYR A 130 -3.94 12.75 28.29
CA TYR A 130 -5.32 13.15 27.97
C TYR A 130 -6.31 12.00 28.16
N ILE A 131 -7.59 12.36 28.23
CA ILE A 131 -8.70 11.41 28.27
C ILE A 131 -9.20 11.27 26.84
N THR A 132 -9.19 10.04 26.33
CA THR A 132 -9.71 9.73 24.99
C THR A 132 -11.21 10.04 24.90
N ASP A 133 -11.75 10.18 23.69
CA ASP A 133 -13.19 10.38 23.46
C ASP A 133 -14.06 9.27 24.07
N SER A 134 -13.45 8.12 24.37
CA SER A 134 -14.06 6.97 25.04
C SER A 134 -14.06 7.07 26.57
N GLY A 135 -13.56 8.16 27.15
CA GLY A 135 -13.47 8.37 28.60
C GLY A 135 -12.34 7.61 29.29
N SER A 136 -11.49 6.89 28.55
CA SER A 136 -10.37 6.12 29.07
C SER A 136 -9.07 6.93 29.06
N ALA A 137 -8.22 6.71 30.06
CA ALA A 137 -6.89 7.31 30.11
C ALA A 137 -6.05 6.83 28.91
N ALA A 138 -5.49 7.77 28.16
CA ALA A 138 -4.62 7.50 27.04
C ALA A 138 -3.34 6.79 27.48
N SER A 139 -2.83 5.89 26.64
CA SER A 139 -1.58 5.17 26.84
C SER A 139 -0.56 5.60 25.79
N THR A 140 0.73 5.54 26.10
CA THR A 140 1.75 5.89 25.09
C THR A 140 1.93 4.71 24.13
N ILE A 141 1.48 4.88 22.89
CA ILE A 141 1.61 3.88 21.82
C ILE A 141 2.61 4.38 20.79
N ASN A 142 3.63 3.58 20.52
CA ASN A 142 4.61 3.87 19.46
C ASN A 142 3.95 3.60 18.09
N PRO A 143 3.93 4.58 17.17
CA PRO A 143 3.33 4.44 15.83
C PRO A 143 4.13 3.57 14.86
N GLU A 144 5.24 2.96 15.29
CA GLU A 144 6.12 2.10 14.48
C GLU A 144 6.85 2.85 13.35
N LEU A 145 6.85 4.18 13.40
CA LEU A 145 7.60 5.07 12.52
C LEU A 145 8.88 5.52 13.22
N GLU A 146 9.92 5.85 12.45
CA GLU A 146 11.13 6.47 13.00
C GLU A 146 10.78 7.87 13.56
N ASP A 147 11.51 8.28 14.60
CA ASP A 147 11.31 9.56 15.28
C ASP A 147 11.35 10.75 14.30
N VAL A 148 12.27 10.72 13.32
CA VAL A 148 12.38 11.75 12.28
C VAL A 148 11.10 11.88 11.46
N ALA A 149 10.48 10.76 11.08
CA ALA A 149 9.22 10.76 10.35
C ALA A 149 8.07 11.28 11.23
N CYS A 150 8.06 10.92 12.51
CA CYS A 150 7.09 11.43 13.49
C CYS A 150 7.20 12.96 13.64
N ASP A 151 8.42 13.48 13.78
CA ASP A 151 8.67 14.91 13.93
C ASP A 151 8.24 15.70 12.71
N GLN A 152 8.54 15.19 11.50
CA GLN A 152 8.07 15.81 10.26
C GLN A 152 6.54 15.83 10.15
N ILE A 153 5.85 14.77 10.60
CA ILE A 153 4.39 14.73 10.63
C ILE A 153 3.84 15.76 11.63
N LEU A 154 4.41 15.82 12.84
CA LEU A 154 4.02 16.76 13.88
C LEU A 154 4.23 18.22 13.47
N ASP A 155 5.35 18.54 12.81
CA ASP A 155 5.62 19.88 12.31
C ASP A 155 4.63 20.29 11.19
N ARG A 156 4.33 19.38 10.25
CA ARG A 156 3.31 19.61 9.22
C ARG A 156 1.94 19.85 9.84
N LEU A 157 1.56 19.07 10.86
CA LEU A 157 0.33 19.27 11.61
C LEU A 157 0.31 20.62 12.33
N ALA A 158 1.40 21.00 12.99
CA ALA A 158 1.53 22.30 13.65
C ALA A 158 1.35 23.45 12.64
N LYS A 159 2.01 23.36 11.48
CA LYS A 159 1.88 24.36 10.39
C LYS A 159 0.46 24.46 9.87
N GLU A 160 -0.21 23.33 9.60
CA GLU A 160 -1.59 23.34 9.12
C GLU A 160 -2.56 23.85 10.20
N ALA A 161 -2.34 23.50 11.47
CA ALA A 161 -3.09 24.07 12.57
C ALA A 161 -2.93 25.60 12.60
N PHE A 162 -1.69 26.11 12.59
CA PHE A 162 -1.45 27.56 12.56
C PHE A 162 -2.05 28.25 11.33
N ARG A 163 -2.04 27.59 10.17
CA ARG A 163 -2.70 28.07 8.95
C ARG A 163 -4.20 28.23 9.15
N ILE A 164 -4.86 27.24 9.75
CA ILE A 164 -6.31 27.26 10.04
C ILE A 164 -6.63 28.37 11.06
N TRP A 165 -5.80 28.54 12.09
CA TRP A 165 -5.99 29.53 13.16
C TRP A 165 -5.48 30.95 12.84
N GLN A 166 -4.98 31.21 11.62
CA GLN A 166 -4.53 32.53 11.11
C GLN A 166 -3.48 33.27 11.96
N SER A 167 -2.68 32.60 12.78
CA SER A 167 -1.61 33.26 13.53
C SER A 167 -0.33 33.37 12.69
N SER A 168 -0.09 34.50 12.01
CA SER A 168 1.07 34.65 11.11
C SER A 168 2.44 34.50 11.79
N GLY A 169 2.52 34.67 13.13
CA GLY A 169 3.78 34.56 13.89
C GLY A 169 4.27 33.13 14.12
N GLY A 170 3.38 32.13 14.15
CA GLY A 170 3.75 30.73 14.41
C GLY A 170 4.44 30.04 13.22
N PHE A 171 4.10 30.47 12.00
CA PHE A 171 4.65 29.92 10.76
C PHE A 171 6.16 30.18 10.62
N GLN A 172 6.60 31.39 10.99
CA GLN A 172 8.01 31.77 10.91
C GLN A 172 8.86 30.99 11.92
N LEU A 173 8.35 30.78 13.14
CA LEU A 173 9.06 30.03 14.18
C LEU A 173 9.20 28.54 13.88
N ALA A 174 8.23 27.92 13.21
CA ALA A 174 8.30 26.52 12.78
C ALA A 174 9.27 26.34 11.60
N ALA A 175 9.24 27.26 10.62
CA ALA A 175 10.17 27.26 9.49
C ALA A 175 11.64 27.45 9.95
N ASP A 176 11.87 28.35 10.90
CA ASP A 176 13.21 28.62 11.43
C ASP A 176 13.79 27.44 12.23
N ARG A 177 12.95 26.62 12.87
CA ARG A 177 13.39 25.41 13.59
C ARG A 177 13.95 24.35 12.63
N ILE A 178 13.26 24.09 11.53
CA ILE A 178 13.65 23.12 10.51
C ILE A 178 14.97 23.53 9.87
N ALA A 179 15.11 24.80 9.51
CA ALA A 179 16.34 25.31 8.93
C ALA A 179 17.54 25.26 9.91
N THR A 180 17.27 25.22 11.22
CA THR A 180 18.31 25.10 12.25
C THR A 180 18.71 23.63 12.43
N GLU A 181 17.76 22.71 12.45
CA GLU A 181 18.01 21.26 12.57
C GLU A 181 18.69 20.69 11.30
N GLU A 182 18.38 21.22 10.11
CA GLU A 182 19.09 20.92 8.85
C GLU A 182 20.53 21.47 8.83
N ARG A 183 20.88 22.46 9.66
CA ARG A 183 22.24 23.01 9.75
C ARG A 183 23.13 22.26 10.75
N GLU A 184 22.55 21.62 11.75
CA GLU A 184 23.29 20.83 12.74
C GLU A 184 23.64 19.41 12.26
N THR A 185 23.15 19.03 11.08
CA THR A 185 23.35 17.71 10.45
C THR A 185 24.42 17.70 9.33
N PHE A 186 25.18 18.80 9.14
CA PHE A 186 26.34 18.87 8.22
C PHE A 186 27.67 19.18 8.93
#